data_AF-C6BBU5-F1
#
_entry.id   AF-C6BBU5-F1
#
_cell.length_a   1.000
_cell.length_b   1.000
_cell.length_c   1.000
_cell.angle_alpha   90.00
_cell.angle_beta   90.00
_cell.angle_gamma   90.00
#
_symmetry.space_group_name_H-M   'P 1'
#
loop_
_entity.id
_entity.type
_entity.pdbx_description
1 polymer ?
#
loop_
_entity_poly.entity_id
_entity_poly.type
_entity_poly.pdbx_seq_one_letter_code
_entity_poly.pdbx_strand_id
1 'polypeptide(L)'
;MTDNEFLRKFGSRIKRSLYCWEWTGGRTGNGYGACRVDGKNIGAHIASYVAANGPLAPGMCVMHVCDNPLCVRPDHLEAGTDADNMNDKTRKGRAASGERNGRAKLSEAQVAEIRGLLKKGIAKRVIARTYGVSDTLIRYISVGKNWSEGKPKSPGEEMLCELMTSKGIDGWCREYKFCPDRKWRFDVAFVEKKVAVEVEGGTFSGGRHTRGTGFAADCEKYSTAAVMGWRVLRFTTDQVKSGMALRMLQQAIGRAA
;
A
#
# COMPACT_ATOMS: atom_id res chain seq x y z
N MET A 1 9.81 -10.34 34.79
CA MET A 1 9.24 -11.70 34.84
C MET A 1 7.99 -11.70 33.99
N THR A 2 8.04 -12.34 32.83
CA THR A 2 6.85 -12.54 31.99
C THR A 2 5.92 -13.50 32.73
N ASP A 3 4.87 -12.95 33.34
CA ASP A 3 3.84 -13.75 33.98
C ASP A 3 3.28 -14.75 32.95
N ASN A 4 3.45 -16.04 33.21
CA ASN A 4 2.96 -17.12 32.37
C ASN A 4 1.44 -17.00 32.14
N GLU A 5 0.73 -16.37 33.09
CA GLU A 5 -0.69 -16.09 32.96
C GLU A 5 -0.97 -15.02 31.89
N PHE A 6 -0.14 -13.97 31.80
CA PHE A 6 -0.26 -12.94 30.78
C PHE A 6 -0.07 -13.54 29.38
N LEU A 7 1.01 -14.30 29.15
CA LEU A 7 1.27 -14.89 27.84
C LEU A 7 0.17 -15.85 27.41
N ARG A 8 -0.40 -16.61 28.36
CA ARG A 8 -1.55 -17.49 28.11
C ARG A 8 -2.81 -16.70 27.75
N LYS A 9 -3.16 -15.67 28.53
CA LYS A 9 -4.33 -14.80 28.28
C LYS A 9 -4.17 -14.04 26.96
N PHE A 10 -3.00 -13.47 26.71
CA PHE A 10 -2.66 -12.78 25.47
C PHE A 10 -2.78 -13.74 24.28
N GLY A 11 -2.14 -14.91 24.35
CA GLY A 11 -2.17 -15.95 23.32
C GLY A 11 -3.57 -16.46 23.00
N SER A 12 -4.47 -16.52 23.98
CA SER A 12 -5.88 -16.93 23.78
C SER A 12 -6.69 -15.94 22.93
N ARG A 13 -6.22 -14.70 22.78
CA ARG A 13 -6.86 -13.64 21.98
C ARG A 13 -6.26 -13.52 20.58
N ILE A 14 -5.45 -14.48 20.16
CA ILE A 14 -4.79 -14.47 18.85
C ILE A 14 -5.44 -15.50 17.93
N LYS A 15 -6.10 -15.03 16.87
CA LYS A 15 -6.47 -15.90 15.74
C LYS A 15 -5.28 -15.99 14.80
N ARG A 16 -4.58 -17.13 14.83
CA ARG A 16 -3.41 -17.35 13.97
C ARG A 16 -3.86 -17.71 12.55
N SER A 17 -3.17 -17.14 11.58
CA SER A 17 -3.15 -17.57 10.20
C SER A 17 -1.70 -17.80 9.76
N LEU A 18 -1.50 -18.24 8.52
CA LEU A 18 -0.18 -18.32 7.91
C LEU A 18 0.53 -16.95 7.81
N TYR A 19 -0.24 -15.85 7.82
CA TYR A 19 0.27 -14.50 7.57
C TYR A 19 0.24 -13.65 8.83
N CYS A 20 -0.92 -13.04 9.11
CA CYS A 20 -1.13 -12.23 10.29
C CYS A 20 -1.67 -13.06 11.43
N TRP A 21 -1.25 -12.70 12.63
CA TRP A 21 -1.84 -13.20 13.87
C TRP A 21 -2.81 -12.12 14.35
N GLU A 22 -4.10 -12.33 14.13
CA GLU A 22 -5.13 -11.30 14.37
C GLU A 22 -5.46 -11.19 15.85
N TRP A 23 -5.38 -9.98 16.39
CA TRP A 23 -5.87 -9.67 17.72
C TRP A 23 -7.40 -9.62 17.75
N THR A 24 -7.98 -10.42 18.65
CA THR A 24 -9.44 -10.54 18.85
C THR A 24 -9.93 -9.87 20.14
N GLY A 25 -9.03 -9.20 20.87
CA GLY A 25 -9.37 -8.45 22.07
C GLY A 25 -9.84 -7.01 21.78
N GLY A 26 -9.70 -6.15 22.79
CA GLY A 26 -10.07 -4.74 22.70
C GLY A 26 -9.32 -3.99 21.60
N ARG A 27 -9.95 -2.94 21.07
CA ARG A 27 -9.40 -2.09 20.00
C ARG A 27 -9.48 -0.62 20.39
N THR A 28 -8.53 0.17 19.91
CA THR A 28 -8.56 1.62 20.00
C THR A 28 -9.47 2.24 18.93
N GLY A 29 -9.87 3.50 19.09
CA GLY A 29 -10.69 4.22 18.10
C GLY A 29 -10.04 4.38 16.72
N ASN A 30 -8.71 4.26 16.62
CA ASN A 30 -7.97 4.26 15.35
C ASN A 30 -7.67 2.83 14.81
N GLY A 31 -8.30 1.79 15.38
CA GLY A 31 -8.32 0.44 14.83
C GLY A 31 -7.16 -0.48 15.24
N TYR A 32 -6.29 -0.06 16.17
CA TYR A 32 -5.21 -0.90 16.70
C TYR A 32 -5.71 -1.84 17.79
N GLY A 33 -5.10 -3.02 17.89
CA GLY A 33 -5.33 -3.90 19.03
C GLY A 33 -4.80 -3.28 20.32
N ALA A 34 -5.56 -3.42 21.41
CA ALA A 34 -5.21 -2.94 22.75
C ALA A 34 -5.34 -4.07 23.78
N CYS A 35 -4.42 -4.08 24.75
CA CYS A 35 -4.44 -4.99 25.89
C CYS A 35 -3.97 -4.26 27.16
N ARG A 36 -4.23 -4.86 28.32
CA ARG A 36 -3.80 -4.33 29.62
C ARG A 36 -2.63 -5.14 30.16
N VAL A 37 -1.53 -4.48 30.51
CA VAL A 37 -0.33 -5.06 31.13
C VAL A 37 0.00 -4.21 32.35
N ASP A 38 0.15 -4.83 33.52
CA ASP A 38 0.44 -4.16 34.81
C ASP A 38 -0.48 -2.97 35.09
N GLY A 39 -1.77 -3.13 34.83
CA GLY A 39 -2.78 -2.08 35.04
C GLY A 39 -2.85 -1.01 33.95
N LYS A 40 -1.90 -0.97 33.00
CA LYS A 40 -1.82 0.03 31.93
C LYS A 40 -2.36 -0.50 30.60
N ASN A 41 -3.10 0.34 29.88
CA ASN A 41 -3.50 0.03 28.51
C ASN A 41 -2.33 0.29 27.57
N ILE A 42 -1.92 -0.74 26.82
CA ILE A 42 -0.88 -0.66 25.80
C ILE A 42 -1.37 -1.28 24.48
N GLY A 43 -0.66 -0.97 23.39
CA GLY A 43 -0.93 -1.61 22.10
C GLY A 43 -0.62 -3.11 22.17
N ALA A 44 -1.53 -3.94 21.67
CA ALA A 44 -1.33 -5.39 21.62
C ALA A 44 -0.10 -5.78 20.79
N HIS A 45 0.18 -5.03 19.71
CA HIS A 45 1.39 -5.19 18.92
C HIS A 45 2.66 -4.85 19.71
N ILE A 46 2.64 -3.81 20.56
CA ILE A 46 3.77 -3.47 21.44
C ILE A 46 4.01 -4.60 22.44
N ALA A 47 2.95 -5.11 23.06
CA ALA A 47 3.04 -6.22 23.99
C ALA A 47 3.67 -7.47 23.34
N SER A 48 3.23 -7.80 22.12
CA SER A 48 3.79 -8.91 21.36
C SER A 48 5.24 -8.69 20.96
N TYR A 49 5.61 -7.47 20.55
CA TYR A 49 6.99 -7.14 20.22
C TYR A 49 7.89 -7.30 21.43
N VAL A 50 7.49 -6.74 22.59
CA VAL A 50 8.28 -6.79 23.82
C VAL A 50 8.41 -8.22 24.35
N ALA A 51 7.36 -9.04 24.24
CA ALA A 51 7.42 -10.44 24.64
C ALA A 51 8.42 -11.27 23.80
N ALA A 52 8.60 -10.92 22.53
CA ALA A 52 9.48 -11.64 21.61
C ALA A 52 10.92 -11.09 21.55
N ASN A 53 11.09 -9.76 21.67
CA ASN A 53 12.36 -9.07 21.43
C ASN A 53 12.93 -8.37 22.68
N GLY A 54 12.19 -8.33 23.78
CA GLY A 54 12.56 -7.59 24.98
C GLY A 54 12.13 -6.11 24.94
N PRO A 55 12.55 -5.31 25.95
CA PRO A 55 12.09 -3.94 26.12
C PRO A 55 12.36 -3.04 24.92
N LEU A 56 11.39 -2.19 24.59
CA LEU A 56 11.55 -1.17 23.56
C LEU A 56 12.43 -0.01 24.08
N ALA A 57 13.44 0.39 23.32
CA ALA A 57 14.31 1.50 23.70
C ALA A 57 13.53 2.84 23.81
N PRO A 58 13.93 3.77 24.68
CA PRO A 58 13.28 5.07 24.80
C PRO A 58 13.21 5.81 23.46
N GLY A 59 12.06 6.39 23.15
CA GLY A 59 11.84 7.14 21.90
C GLY A 59 11.58 6.28 20.65
N MET A 60 11.52 4.96 20.79
CA MET A 60 11.15 4.05 19.70
C MET A 60 9.65 3.73 19.70
N CYS A 61 9.13 3.41 18.53
CA CYS A 61 7.77 2.92 18.29
C CYS A 61 7.82 1.55 17.60
N VAL A 62 6.73 0.78 17.69
CA VAL A 62 6.59 -0.50 16.99
C VAL A 62 5.74 -0.30 15.75
N MET A 63 6.26 -0.69 14.60
CA MET A 63 5.65 -0.52 13.28
C MET A 63 5.23 -1.87 12.69
N HIS A 64 4.10 -1.86 11.97
CA HIS A 64 3.65 -3.02 11.20
C HIS A 64 4.24 -3.02 9.79
N VAL A 65 5.09 -3.99 9.50
CA VAL A 65 5.58 -4.24 8.13
C VAL A 65 4.42 -4.66 7.22
N CYS A 66 3.47 -5.40 7.79
CA CYS A 66 2.30 -5.96 7.09
C CYS A 66 1.13 -4.99 6.84
N ASP A 67 1.18 -3.78 7.39
CA ASP A 67 0.12 -2.75 7.35
C ASP A 67 -1.26 -3.17 7.92
N ASN A 68 -1.29 -4.23 8.74
CA ASN A 68 -2.48 -4.64 9.49
C ASN A 68 -2.37 -4.21 10.97
N PRO A 69 -3.18 -3.23 11.45
CA PRO A 69 -3.10 -2.71 12.81
C PRO A 69 -3.52 -3.72 13.91
N LEU A 70 -4.19 -4.82 13.54
CA LEU A 70 -4.57 -5.90 14.46
C LEU A 70 -3.55 -7.04 14.50
N CYS A 71 -2.52 -7.02 13.65
CA CYS A 71 -1.51 -8.07 13.63
C CYS A 71 -0.61 -7.99 14.87
N VAL A 72 -0.43 -9.13 15.54
CA VAL A 72 0.47 -9.34 16.67
C VAL A 72 1.48 -10.45 16.40
N ARG A 73 1.80 -10.72 15.12
CA ARG A 73 2.86 -11.69 14.77
C ARG A 73 4.22 -11.01 14.97
N PRO A 74 5.14 -11.54 15.82
CA PRO A 74 6.43 -10.91 16.07
C PRO A 74 7.22 -10.55 14.81
N ASP A 75 7.31 -11.46 13.84
CA ASP A 75 8.03 -11.24 12.57
C ASP A 75 7.43 -10.11 11.70
N HIS A 76 6.21 -9.64 11.99
CA HIS A 76 5.56 -8.55 11.26
C HIS A 76 5.71 -7.19 11.98
N LEU A 77 6.47 -7.15 13.07
CA LEU A 77 6.66 -6.00 13.94
C LEU A 77 8.12 -5.58 13.97
N GLU A 78 8.39 -4.32 13.67
CA GLU A 78 9.73 -3.74 13.69
C GLU A 78 9.76 -2.53 14.63
N ALA A 79 10.85 -2.37 15.40
CA ALA A 79 11.09 -1.14 16.13
C ALA A 79 11.69 -0.08 15.20
N GLY A 80 11.27 1.18 15.37
CA GLY A 80 11.87 2.31 14.68
C GLY A 80 11.51 3.63 15.33
N THR A 81 12.07 4.71 14.82
CA THR A 81 11.80 6.05 15.33
C THR A 81 10.46 6.59 14.80
N ASP A 82 9.93 7.64 15.42
CA ASP A 82 8.78 8.37 14.88
C ASP A 82 9.04 8.89 13.45
N ALA A 83 10.29 9.26 13.15
CA ALA A 83 10.71 9.67 11.81
C ALA A 83 10.60 8.50 10.81
N ASP A 84 11.00 7.28 11.20
CA ASP A 84 10.87 6.09 10.36
C ASP A 84 9.41 5.76 10.06
N ASN A 85 8.54 5.83 11.09
CA ASN A 85 7.11 5.60 10.93
C ASN A 85 6.45 6.63 10.01
N MET A 86 6.81 7.92 10.15
CA MET A 86 6.32 8.98 9.27
C MET A 86 6.81 8.83 7.83
N ASN A 87 8.06 8.43 7.65
CA ASN A 87 8.64 8.12 6.34
C ASN A 87 7.96 6.91 5.71
N ASP A 88 7.70 5.84 6.45
CA ASP A 88 6.97 4.66 5.98
C ASP A 88 5.54 5.00 5.57
N LYS A 89 4.82 5.77 6.41
CA LYS A 89 3.47 6.25 6.12
C LYS A 89 3.42 7.06 4.82
N THR A 90 4.38 7.95 4.63
CA THR A 90 4.50 8.78 3.41
C THR A 90 4.83 7.92 2.20
N ARG A 91 5.83 7.05 2.30
CA ARG A 91 6.26 6.12 1.24
C ARG A 91 5.12 5.21 0.77
N LYS A 92 4.29 4.72 1.69
CA LYS A 92 3.13 3.86 1.41
C LYS A 92 1.88 4.64 0.98
N GLY A 93 1.95 5.96 0.83
CA GLY A 93 0.80 6.78 0.41
C GLY A 93 -0.35 6.80 1.43
N ARG A 94 -0.07 6.45 2.69
CA ARG A 94 -1.06 6.45 3.79
C ARG A 94 -1.20 7.82 4.45
N ALA A 95 -0.34 8.77 4.11
CA ALA A 95 -0.50 10.16 4.51
C ALA A 95 -1.75 10.76 3.84
N ALA A 96 -2.59 11.43 4.63
CA ALA A 96 -3.71 12.18 4.09
C ALA A 96 -3.17 13.29 3.17
N SER A 97 -3.66 13.32 1.94
CA SER A 97 -3.23 14.23 0.87
C SER A 97 -4.46 14.73 0.12
N GLY A 98 -4.31 15.87 -0.57
CA GLY A 98 -5.41 16.51 -1.28
C GLY A 98 -6.58 16.84 -0.34
N GLU A 99 -7.80 16.60 -0.80
CA GLU A 99 -9.04 16.86 -0.04
C GLU A 99 -9.14 16.05 1.26
N ARG A 100 -8.50 14.88 1.33
CA ARG A 100 -8.52 14.04 2.54
C ARG A 100 -7.75 14.66 3.70
N ASN A 101 -6.92 15.68 3.42
CA ASN A 101 -6.23 16.42 4.47
C ASN A 101 -7.20 17.43 5.09
N GLY A 102 -7.51 17.29 6.39
CA GLY A 102 -8.41 18.20 7.10
C GLY A 102 -7.94 19.67 7.18
N ARG A 103 -6.72 19.98 6.71
CA ARG A 103 -6.20 21.35 6.55
C ARG A 103 -6.20 21.83 5.09
N ALA A 104 -6.77 21.07 4.17
CA ALA A 104 -6.84 21.44 2.75
C ALA A 104 -7.65 22.73 2.58
N LYS A 105 -7.08 23.69 1.84
CA LYS A 105 -7.72 24.98 1.51
C LYS A 105 -8.42 24.98 0.16
N LEU A 106 -8.23 23.91 -0.61
CA LEU A 106 -8.74 23.76 -1.97
C LEU A 106 -9.43 22.41 -2.09
N SER A 107 -10.34 22.27 -3.04
CA SER A 107 -10.93 21.00 -3.49
C SER A 107 -10.16 20.44 -4.70
N GLU A 108 -10.32 19.15 -5.01
CA GLU A 108 -9.81 18.50 -6.22
C GLU A 108 -10.34 19.22 -7.47
N ALA A 109 -11.61 19.65 -7.45
CA ALA A 109 -12.21 20.43 -8.53
C ALA A 109 -11.53 21.79 -8.72
N GLN A 110 -11.27 22.51 -7.63
CA GLN A 110 -10.53 23.79 -7.68
C GLN A 110 -9.09 23.58 -8.15
N VAL A 111 -8.44 22.49 -7.75
CA VAL A 111 -7.08 22.15 -8.23
C VAL A 111 -7.07 21.86 -9.73
N ALA A 112 -8.07 21.14 -10.25
CA ALA A 112 -8.22 20.91 -11.69
C ALA A 112 -8.42 22.23 -12.47
N GLU A 113 -9.23 23.15 -11.94
CA GLU A 113 -9.42 24.47 -12.53
C GLU A 113 -8.13 25.31 -12.51
N ILE A 114 -7.41 25.33 -11.37
CA ILE A 114 -6.10 25.97 -11.22
C ILE A 114 -5.10 25.44 -12.27
N ARG A 115 -5.07 24.12 -12.49
CA ARG A 115 -4.23 23.51 -13.55
C ARG A 115 -4.63 24.00 -14.94
N GLY A 116 -5.93 24.14 -15.21
CA GLY A 116 -6.42 24.73 -16.45
C GLY A 116 -5.97 26.17 -16.64
N LEU A 117 -6.04 27.00 -15.60
CA LEU A 117 -5.58 28.40 -15.63
C LEU A 117 -4.06 28.50 -15.85
N LEU A 118 -3.28 27.63 -15.21
CA LEU A 118 -1.84 27.55 -15.42
C LEU A 118 -1.48 27.17 -16.86
N LYS A 119 -2.21 26.21 -17.46
CA LYS A 119 -2.04 25.83 -18.88
C LYS A 119 -2.36 26.97 -19.84
N LYS A 120 -3.31 27.84 -19.48
CA LYS A 120 -3.64 29.07 -20.21
C LYS A 120 -2.61 30.21 -19.99
N GLY A 121 -1.53 29.97 -19.26
CA GLY A 121 -0.48 30.95 -19.01
C GLY A 121 -0.83 32.01 -17.96
N ILE A 122 -1.92 31.83 -17.21
CA ILE A 122 -2.32 32.79 -16.17
C ILE A 122 -1.29 32.78 -15.04
N ALA A 123 -0.85 33.98 -14.64
CA ALA A 123 0.19 34.13 -13.63
C ALA A 123 -0.23 33.57 -12.26
N LYS A 124 0.67 32.81 -11.62
CA LYS A 124 0.44 32.15 -10.32
C LYS A 124 -0.07 33.09 -9.24
N ARG A 125 0.47 34.33 -9.17
CA ARG A 125 0.04 35.37 -8.23
C ARG A 125 -1.44 35.75 -8.39
N VAL A 126 -1.95 35.74 -9.63
CA VAL A 126 -3.34 36.10 -9.94
C VAL A 126 -4.23 34.97 -9.48
N ILE A 127 -3.88 33.74 -9.85
CA ILE A 127 -4.58 32.52 -9.40
C ILE A 127 -4.62 32.46 -7.87
N ALA A 128 -3.49 32.66 -7.21
CA ALA A 128 -3.38 32.65 -5.75
C ALA A 128 -4.37 33.64 -5.09
N ARG A 129 -4.45 34.87 -5.62
CA ARG A 129 -5.39 35.89 -5.16
C ARG A 129 -6.85 35.48 -5.38
N THR A 130 -7.19 34.95 -6.56
CA THR A 130 -8.54 34.49 -6.90
C THR A 130 -9.06 33.44 -5.93
N TYR A 131 -8.21 32.49 -5.53
CA TYR A 131 -8.60 31.41 -4.62
C TYR A 131 -8.28 31.70 -3.13
N GLY A 132 -7.78 32.89 -2.79
CA GLY A 132 -7.46 33.24 -1.40
C GLY A 132 -6.34 32.39 -0.77
N VAL A 133 -5.39 31.92 -1.59
CA VAL A 133 -4.28 31.04 -1.15
C VAL A 133 -2.91 31.66 -1.42
N SER A 134 -1.85 31.05 -0.89
CA SER A 134 -0.48 31.52 -1.11
C SER A 134 0.03 31.17 -2.51
N ASP A 135 0.87 32.03 -3.08
CA ASP A 135 1.55 31.76 -4.37
C ASP A 135 2.42 30.50 -4.31
N THR A 136 2.97 30.19 -3.13
CA THR A 136 3.69 28.93 -2.88
C THR A 136 2.80 27.70 -3.05
N LEU A 137 1.53 27.76 -2.62
CA LEU A 137 0.60 26.65 -2.82
C LEU A 137 0.32 26.43 -4.31
N ILE A 138 0.08 27.50 -5.07
CA ILE A 138 -0.11 27.42 -6.53
C ILE A 138 1.15 26.88 -7.21
N ARG A 139 2.34 27.31 -6.78
CA ARG A 139 3.60 26.74 -7.25
C ARG A 139 3.68 25.24 -6.99
N TYR A 140 3.33 24.77 -5.79
CA TYR A 140 3.34 23.34 -5.47
C TYR A 140 2.34 22.51 -6.26
N ILE A 141 1.17 23.06 -6.58
CA ILE A 141 0.22 22.44 -7.50
C ILE A 141 0.81 22.35 -8.91
N SER A 142 1.45 23.43 -9.38
CA SER A 142 2.05 23.50 -10.73
C SER A 142 3.17 22.48 -10.95
N VAL A 143 3.97 22.18 -9.92
CA VAL A 143 5.07 21.21 -10.00
C VAL A 143 4.69 19.82 -9.45
N GLY A 144 3.42 19.58 -9.12
CA GLY A 144 2.93 18.29 -8.61
C GLY A 144 3.45 17.90 -7.22
N LYS A 145 3.99 18.84 -6.43
CA LYS A 145 4.49 18.57 -5.07
C LYS A 145 3.36 18.41 -4.05
N ASN A 146 2.28 19.18 -4.19
CA ASN A 146 1.03 19.03 -3.44
C ASN A 146 -0.08 18.70 -4.42
N TRP A 147 -1.05 17.88 -4.00
CA TRP A 147 -2.13 17.40 -4.87
C TRP A 147 -1.63 16.56 -6.05
N SER A 148 -0.65 15.68 -5.82
CA SER A 148 -0.27 14.71 -6.86
C SER A 148 -1.50 13.87 -7.23
N GLU A 149 -1.73 13.64 -8.53
CA GLU A 149 -2.87 12.90 -9.09
C GLU A 149 -2.81 11.38 -8.80
N GLY A 150 -2.25 10.99 -7.65
CA GLY A 150 -1.70 9.65 -7.43
C GLY A 150 -0.31 9.50 -8.06
N LYS A 151 0.32 8.35 -7.85
CA LYS A 151 1.45 7.99 -8.72
C LYS A 151 0.89 7.83 -10.14
N PRO A 152 1.52 8.38 -11.18
CA PRO A 152 1.20 8.01 -12.55
C PRO A 152 1.22 6.48 -12.61
N LYS A 153 0.22 5.89 -13.25
CA LYS A 153 0.21 4.44 -13.49
C LYS A 153 1.49 4.11 -14.26
N SER A 154 2.09 2.95 -13.98
CA SER A 154 3.35 2.66 -14.65
C SER A 154 3.11 2.58 -16.17
N PRO A 155 4.02 3.10 -17.01
CA PRO A 155 3.86 3.03 -18.45
C PRO A 155 3.61 1.60 -18.97
N GLY A 156 4.14 0.59 -18.27
CA GLY A 156 3.87 -0.81 -18.57
C GLY A 156 2.45 -1.25 -18.24
N GLU A 157 1.89 -0.85 -17.09
CA GLU A 157 0.49 -1.16 -16.75
C GLU A 157 -0.49 -0.52 -17.73
N GLU A 158 -0.28 0.75 -18.11
CA GLU A 158 -1.14 1.44 -19.06
C GLU A 158 -1.10 0.76 -20.43
N MET A 159 0.10 0.51 -20.95
CA MET A 159 0.30 -0.22 -22.20
C MET A 159 -0.38 -1.59 -22.18
N LEU A 160 -0.27 -2.35 -21.09
CA LEU A 160 -0.92 -3.66 -20.99
C LEU A 160 -2.45 -3.52 -21.08
N CYS A 161 -3.05 -2.53 -20.41
CA CYS A 161 -4.49 -2.28 -20.45
C CYS A 161 -4.96 -1.90 -21.86
N GLU A 162 -4.21 -1.03 -22.55
CA GLU A 162 -4.50 -0.64 -23.94
C GLU A 162 -4.39 -1.82 -24.90
N LEU A 163 -3.36 -2.65 -24.76
CA LEU A 163 -3.19 -3.87 -25.55
C LEU A 163 -4.33 -4.86 -25.34
N MET A 164 -4.74 -5.12 -24.09
CA MET A 164 -5.89 -5.99 -23.81
C MET A 164 -7.17 -5.45 -24.44
N THR A 165 -7.41 -4.14 -24.30
CA THR A 165 -8.61 -3.48 -24.85
C THR A 165 -8.64 -3.57 -26.38
N SER A 166 -7.53 -3.22 -27.05
CA SER A 166 -7.41 -3.28 -28.51
C SER A 166 -7.57 -4.69 -29.09
N LYS A 167 -7.26 -5.73 -28.31
CA LYS A 167 -7.47 -7.13 -28.68
C LYS A 167 -8.83 -7.70 -28.26
N GLY A 168 -9.74 -6.86 -27.72
CA GLY A 168 -11.05 -7.30 -27.25
C GLY A 168 -10.97 -8.32 -26.11
N ILE A 169 -9.93 -8.24 -25.28
CA ILE A 169 -9.81 -9.04 -24.06
C ILE A 169 -10.59 -8.32 -22.95
N ASP A 170 -11.60 -9.00 -22.41
CA ASP A 170 -12.56 -8.50 -21.44
C ASP A 170 -12.52 -9.32 -20.13
N GLY A 171 -13.36 -8.95 -19.15
CA GLY A 171 -13.46 -9.66 -17.87
C GLY A 171 -12.25 -9.47 -16.93
N TRP A 172 -11.45 -8.43 -17.18
CA TRP A 172 -10.37 -8.01 -16.28
C TRP A 172 -10.77 -6.77 -15.47
N CYS A 173 -10.13 -6.61 -14.32
CA CYS A 173 -10.22 -5.43 -13.48
C CYS A 173 -8.83 -5.02 -12.99
N ARG A 174 -8.67 -3.75 -12.62
CA ARG A 174 -7.40 -3.23 -12.08
C ARG A 174 -7.41 -3.19 -10.57
N GLU A 175 -6.22 -3.19 -9.96
CA GLU A 175 -6.04 -2.94 -8.53
C GLU A 175 -6.86 -3.91 -7.66
N TYR A 176 -6.96 -5.18 -8.07
CA TYR A 176 -7.89 -6.13 -7.45
C TYR A 176 -7.36 -6.61 -6.09
N LYS A 177 -8.08 -6.31 -5.01
CA LYS A 177 -7.75 -6.79 -3.65
C LYS A 177 -8.11 -8.27 -3.51
N PHE A 178 -7.12 -9.15 -3.66
CA PHE A 178 -7.37 -10.60 -3.67
C PHE A 178 -7.39 -11.25 -2.29
N CYS A 179 -6.71 -10.65 -1.31
CA CYS A 179 -6.60 -11.20 0.04
C CYS A 179 -7.61 -10.51 0.97
N PRO A 180 -8.48 -11.23 1.69
CA PRO A 180 -9.39 -10.61 2.66
C PRO A 180 -8.65 -9.86 3.78
N ASP A 181 -7.63 -10.51 4.34
CA ASP A 181 -6.92 -10.08 5.55
C ASP A 181 -5.81 -9.05 5.28
N ARG A 182 -5.38 -8.91 4.02
CA ARG A 182 -4.30 -8.00 3.61
C ARG A 182 -4.79 -7.01 2.57
N LYS A 183 -4.14 -5.85 2.50
CA LYS A 183 -4.46 -4.81 1.49
C LYS A 183 -3.75 -5.05 0.15
N TRP A 184 -3.25 -6.25 -0.10
CA TRP A 184 -2.57 -6.59 -1.34
C TRP A 184 -3.51 -6.53 -2.52
N ARG A 185 -3.00 -5.96 -3.62
CA ARG A 185 -3.70 -5.83 -4.89
C ARG A 185 -2.81 -6.37 -6.00
N PHE A 186 -3.45 -6.96 -7.01
CA PHE A 186 -2.81 -7.20 -8.31
C PHE A 186 -3.04 -5.98 -9.21
N ASP A 187 -2.07 -5.64 -10.05
CA ASP A 187 -2.25 -4.56 -11.03
C ASP A 187 -3.43 -4.84 -11.96
N VAL A 188 -3.54 -6.08 -12.45
CA VAL A 188 -4.66 -6.59 -13.26
C VAL A 188 -5.09 -7.98 -12.77
N ALA A 189 -6.40 -8.25 -12.74
CA ALA A 189 -6.95 -9.56 -12.41
C ALA A 189 -8.15 -9.96 -13.27
N PHE A 190 -8.18 -11.22 -13.69
CA PHE A 190 -9.33 -11.94 -14.25
C PHE A 190 -9.90 -12.83 -13.14
N VAL A 191 -10.84 -12.28 -12.36
CA VAL A 191 -11.29 -12.86 -11.09
C VAL A 191 -11.88 -14.26 -11.26
N GLU A 192 -12.78 -14.41 -12.22
CA GLU A 192 -13.43 -15.67 -12.60
C GLU A 192 -12.40 -16.77 -12.95
N LYS A 193 -11.29 -16.39 -13.58
CA LYS A 193 -10.28 -17.32 -14.10
C LYS A 193 -9.11 -17.55 -13.14
N LYS A 194 -9.11 -16.86 -12.00
CA LYS A 194 -8.00 -16.82 -11.03
C LYS A 194 -6.64 -16.55 -11.70
N VAL A 195 -6.62 -15.64 -12.67
CA VAL A 195 -5.38 -15.16 -13.31
C VAL A 195 -5.14 -13.72 -12.90
N ALA A 196 -3.91 -13.41 -12.50
CA ALA A 196 -3.47 -12.07 -12.17
C ALA A 196 -2.23 -11.70 -12.97
N VAL A 197 -2.06 -10.41 -13.24
CA VAL A 197 -0.86 -9.85 -13.86
C VAL A 197 -0.31 -8.74 -12.98
N GLU A 198 1.01 -8.77 -12.76
CA GLU A 198 1.80 -7.73 -12.09
C GLU A 198 2.84 -7.20 -13.08
N VAL A 199 2.90 -5.87 -13.21
CA VAL A 199 3.89 -5.20 -14.05
C VAL A 199 4.96 -4.59 -13.15
N GLU A 200 6.10 -5.26 -13.14
CA GLU A 200 7.26 -4.91 -12.32
C GLU A 200 7.97 -3.69 -12.91
N GLY A 201 7.63 -2.50 -12.40
CA GLY A 201 8.29 -1.24 -12.75
C GLY A 201 9.63 -1.07 -12.03
N GLY A 202 10.62 -0.48 -12.71
CA GLY A 202 11.86 -0.02 -12.07
C GLY A 202 12.78 -1.14 -11.59
N THR A 203 12.75 -2.33 -12.21
CA THR A 203 13.54 -3.51 -11.86
C THR A 203 15.06 -3.25 -11.76
N PHE A 204 15.55 -2.23 -12.47
CA PHE A 204 16.96 -1.80 -12.51
C PHE A 204 17.24 -0.47 -11.81
N SER A 205 16.21 0.18 -11.28
CA SER A 205 16.37 1.33 -10.38
C SER A 205 16.42 0.78 -8.95
N GLY A 206 17.25 1.34 -8.05
CA GLY A 206 17.38 0.89 -6.65
C GLY A 206 16.14 1.11 -5.77
N GLY A 207 14.97 0.71 -6.27
CA GLY A 207 13.64 0.91 -5.72
C GLY A 207 13.25 -0.14 -4.69
N ARG A 208 11.97 -0.13 -4.31
CA ARG A 208 11.42 -0.99 -3.25
C ARG A 208 11.62 -2.49 -3.54
N HIS A 209 11.58 -2.90 -4.81
CA HIS A 209 11.61 -4.31 -5.22
C HIS A 209 13.03 -4.89 -5.27
N THR A 210 14.07 -4.04 -5.19
CA THR A 210 15.47 -4.47 -5.18
C THR A 210 16.07 -4.51 -3.77
N ARG A 211 15.30 -4.16 -2.72
CA ARG A 211 15.71 -4.27 -1.31
C ARG A 211 15.20 -5.58 -0.72
N GLY A 212 16.02 -6.24 0.11
CA GLY A 212 15.70 -7.55 0.69
C GLY A 212 14.35 -7.62 1.43
N THR A 213 13.97 -6.55 2.14
CA THR A 213 12.67 -6.49 2.84
C THR A 213 11.47 -6.37 1.90
N GLY A 214 11.62 -5.69 0.76
CA GLY A 214 10.58 -5.63 -0.27
C GLY A 214 10.39 -6.97 -0.95
N PHE A 215 11.51 -7.61 -1.32
CA PHE A 215 11.51 -8.94 -1.90
C PHE A 215 10.85 -9.98 -0.99
N ALA A 216 11.15 -9.99 0.31
CA ALA A 216 10.51 -10.90 1.26
C ALA A 216 8.98 -10.71 1.33
N ALA A 217 8.52 -9.46 1.34
CA ALA A 217 7.08 -9.16 1.31
C ALA A 217 6.41 -9.59 -0.01
N ASP A 218 7.11 -9.48 -1.14
CA ASP A 218 6.63 -9.96 -2.44
C ASP A 218 6.54 -11.49 -2.47
N CYS A 219 7.53 -12.20 -1.92
CA CYS A 219 7.49 -13.65 -1.74
C CYS A 219 6.26 -14.09 -0.94
N GLU A 220 5.95 -13.39 0.16
CA GLU A 220 4.76 -13.64 0.98
C GLU A 220 3.48 -13.44 0.16
N LYS A 221 3.35 -12.30 -0.53
CA LYS A 221 2.21 -11.96 -1.38
C LYS A 221 1.94 -13.01 -2.44
N TYR A 222 2.96 -13.39 -3.21
CA TYR A 222 2.80 -14.30 -4.35
C TYR A 222 2.60 -15.75 -3.92
N SER A 223 3.23 -16.20 -2.83
CA SER A 223 2.94 -17.51 -2.25
C SER A 223 1.50 -17.60 -1.75
N THR A 224 0.98 -16.51 -1.16
CA THR A 224 -0.42 -16.42 -0.75
C THR A 224 -1.37 -16.51 -1.92
N ALA A 225 -1.09 -15.76 -2.98
CA ALA A 225 -1.87 -15.82 -4.20
C ALA A 225 -1.95 -17.26 -4.74
N ALA A 226 -0.80 -17.96 -4.82
CA ALA A 226 -0.73 -19.33 -5.29
C ALA A 226 -1.55 -20.29 -4.41
N VAL A 227 -1.43 -20.23 -3.08
CA VAL A 227 -2.23 -21.04 -2.15
C VAL A 227 -3.74 -20.78 -2.31
N MET A 228 -4.12 -19.54 -2.63
CA MET A 228 -5.51 -19.14 -2.92
C MET A 228 -5.98 -19.50 -4.35
N GLY A 229 -5.18 -20.28 -5.09
CA GLY A 229 -5.48 -20.78 -6.43
C GLY A 229 -5.20 -19.79 -7.57
N TRP A 230 -4.51 -18.68 -7.30
CA TRP A 230 -4.17 -17.71 -8.34
C TRP A 230 -2.94 -18.13 -9.13
N ARG A 231 -3.03 -17.98 -10.46
CA ARG A 231 -1.89 -17.96 -11.37
C ARG A 231 -1.47 -16.50 -11.55
N VAL A 232 -0.32 -16.13 -10.98
CA VAL A 232 0.21 -14.75 -11.05
C VAL A 232 1.31 -14.69 -12.11
N LEU A 233 1.06 -13.94 -13.17
CA LEU A 233 2.03 -13.65 -14.22
C LEU A 233 2.72 -12.32 -13.90
N ARG A 234 4.06 -12.30 -13.93
CA ARG A 234 4.86 -11.12 -13.61
C ARG A 234 5.66 -10.71 -14.82
N PHE A 235 5.56 -9.46 -15.24
CA PHE A 235 6.24 -8.95 -16.42
C PHE A 235 6.98 -7.66 -16.10
N THR A 236 8.17 -7.47 -16.67
CA THR A 236 8.79 -6.13 -16.70
C THR A 236 8.08 -5.24 -17.71
N THR A 237 8.24 -3.92 -17.58
CA THR A 237 7.73 -2.96 -18.57
C THR A 237 8.16 -3.30 -20.01
N ASP A 238 9.38 -3.78 -20.21
CA ASP A 238 9.88 -4.11 -21.56
C ASP A 238 9.29 -5.43 -22.10
N GLN A 239 8.94 -6.38 -21.23
CA GLN A 239 8.18 -7.57 -21.62
C GLN A 239 6.73 -7.24 -22.01
N VAL A 240 6.14 -6.19 -21.43
CA VAL A 240 4.87 -5.66 -21.91
C VAL A 240 5.03 -5.03 -23.29
N LYS A 241 6.01 -4.14 -23.47
CA LYS A 241 6.26 -3.47 -24.76
C LYS A 241 6.53 -4.44 -25.92
N SER A 242 7.24 -5.54 -25.66
CA SER A 242 7.52 -6.57 -26.67
C SER A 242 6.31 -7.47 -27.01
N GLY A 243 5.17 -7.26 -26.35
CA GLY A 243 3.96 -8.07 -26.51
C GLY A 243 4.04 -9.46 -25.88
N MET A 244 5.14 -9.80 -25.20
CA MET A 244 5.29 -11.08 -24.50
C MET A 244 4.22 -11.28 -23.43
N ALA A 245 3.96 -10.22 -22.65
CA ALA A 245 2.92 -10.23 -21.61
C ALA A 245 1.54 -10.61 -22.17
N LEU A 246 1.17 -10.03 -23.32
CA LEU A 246 -0.12 -10.25 -23.95
C LEU A 246 -0.27 -11.70 -24.44
N ARG A 247 0.76 -12.25 -25.11
CA ARG A 247 0.74 -13.64 -25.60
C ARG A 247 0.58 -14.65 -24.47
N MET A 248 1.37 -14.49 -23.41
CA MET A 248 1.29 -15.38 -22.24
C MET A 248 -0.03 -15.22 -21.49
N LEU A 249 -0.56 -14.00 -21.42
CA LEU A 249 -1.85 -13.73 -20.80
C LEU A 249 -2.98 -14.44 -21.56
N GLN A 250 -3.03 -14.33 -22.89
CA GLN A 250 -4.04 -15.01 -23.72
C GLN A 250 -4.08 -16.51 -23.45
N GLN A 251 -2.91 -17.15 -23.40
CA GLN A 251 -2.79 -18.57 -23.06
C GLN A 251 -3.31 -18.86 -21.64
N ALA A 252 -2.93 -18.05 -20.66
CA ALA A 252 -3.34 -18.25 -19.27
C ALA A 252 -4.86 -18.13 -19.06
N ILE A 253 -5.53 -17.24 -19.80
CA ILE A 253 -6.98 -17.05 -19.74
C ILE A 253 -7.77 -18.01 -20.66
N GLY A 254 -7.08 -18.93 -21.34
CA GLY A 254 -7.71 -19.96 -22.18
C GLY A 254 -8.18 -19.46 -23.55
N ARG A 255 -7.62 -18.34 -24.06
CA ARG A 255 -7.82 -17.92 -25.46
C ARG A 255 -6.64 -18.46 -26.29
N ALA A 256 -6.92 -19.04 -27.46
CA ALA A 256 -5.87 -19.39 -28.42
C ALA A 256 -5.09 -18.12 -28.79
N ALA A 257 -3.76 -18.26 -28.94
CA ALA A 257 -2.83 -17.17 -29.18
C ALA A 257 -3.09 -16.45 -30.51
#